data_AF-A0A661J1N8-F1
#
_entry.id   AF-A0A661J1N8-F1
#
_cell.length_a   1.000
_cell.length_b   1.000
_cell.length_c   1.000
_cell.angle_alpha   90.00
_cell.angle_beta   90.00
_cell.angle_gamma   90.00
#
_symmetry.space_group_name_H-M   'P 1'
#
loop_
_entity.id
_entity.type
_entity.pdbx_description
1 polymer ?
#
loop_
_entity_poly.entity_id
_entity_poly.type
_entity_poly.pdbx_seq_one_letter_code
_entity_poly.pdbx_strand_id
1 'polypeptide(L)'
;MKIFGYISLIFLLALSLLTGCEATRSLTSSISGSSDENLLAQVPAEEREEVKKAEFALQVAEEKLKLAEMKTELASLQKKYADYEEDVADEYQKKAAVSVDLAKLEAIDRAGLGEKKENIEDIADLKAKELKIEVNRIKIGAKRDTTGEKISDLLKQIEEQETKIINLEAAGVPEPEKADEMKTDEKPPEDHAG
;
A
#
# COMPACT_ATOMS: atom_id res chain seq x y z
N MET A 1 44.28 4.18 -24.66
CA MET A 1 44.24 3.73 -23.25
C MET A 1 43.45 4.70 -22.37
N LYS A 2 42.19 5.01 -22.72
CA LYS A 2 41.31 5.87 -21.90
C LYS A 2 39.99 5.19 -21.50
N ILE A 3 39.63 4.09 -22.16
CA ILE A 3 38.36 3.38 -21.95
C ILE A 3 38.41 2.46 -20.72
N PHE A 4 39.58 1.88 -20.43
CA PHE A 4 39.79 1.04 -19.23
C PHE A 4 39.69 1.82 -17.90
N GLY A 5 39.95 3.13 -17.92
CA GLY A 5 39.83 3.97 -16.72
C GLY A 5 38.37 4.20 -16.29
N TYR A 6 37.48 4.40 -17.26
CA TYR A 6 36.05 4.64 -16.97
C TYR A 6 35.35 3.39 -16.45
N ILE A 7 35.70 2.20 -16.94
CA ILE A 7 35.13 0.94 -16.47
C ILE A 7 35.55 0.66 -15.03
N SER A 8 36.80 0.95 -14.65
CA SER A 8 37.27 0.80 -13.27
C SER A 8 36.63 1.81 -12.31
N LEU A 9 36.29 3.02 -12.78
CA LEU A 9 35.67 4.06 -11.95
C LEU A 9 34.17 3.78 -11.70
N ILE A 10 33.46 3.24 -12.69
CA ILE A 10 32.05 2.85 -12.55
C ILE A 10 31.91 1.63 -11.64
N PHE A 11 32.84 0.67 -11.73
CA PHE A 11 32.83 -0.51 -10.86
C PHE A 11 33.14 -0.14 -9.38
N LEU A 12 34.02 0.82 -9.14
CA LEU A 12 34.30 1.36 -7.80
C LEU A 12 33.12 2.16 -7.21
N LEU A 13 32.39 2.92 -8.04
CA LEU A 13 31.20 3.65 -7.61
C LEU A 13 30.03 2.70 -7.26
N ALA A 14 29.91 1.58 -7.95
CA ALA A 14 28.88 0.56 -7.69
C ALA A 14 29.15 -0.22 -6.39
N LEU A 15 30.42 -0.45 -6.00
CA LEU A 15 30.74 -1.12 -4.74
C LEU A 15 30.53 -0.24 -3.50
N SER A 16 30.62 1.09 -3.62
CA SER A 16 30.35 2.02 -2.51
C SER A 16 28.87 2.14 -2.11
N LEU A 17 27.94 1.59 -2.91
CA LEU A 17 26.51 1.55 -2.59
C LEU A 17 26.06 0.27 -1.87
N LEU A 18 26.96 -0.72 -1.72
CA LEU A 18 26.67 -2.03 -1.11
C LEU A 18 27.20 -2.18 0.32
N THR A 19 27.79 -1.13 0.89
CA THR A 19 28.16 -1.05 2.32
C THR A 19 27.46 0.13 2.97
N GLY A 20 26.14 0.13 2.93
CA GLY A 20 25.28 0.98 3.75
C GLY A 20 24.77 0.18 4.95
N CYS A 21 25.25 0.55 6.14
CA CYS A 21 24.87 0.09 7.48
C CYS A 21 23.73 -0.94 7.62
N GLU A 22 24.10 -2.17 7.96
CA GLU A 22 23.30 -3.00 8.87
C GLU A 22 23.33 -2.39 10.28
N ALA A 23 22.51 -1.35 10.51
CA ALA A 23 22.18 -0.83 11.84
C ALA A 23 20.93 0.07 11.78
N THR A 24 19.83 -0.41 11.18
CA THR A 24 18.52 0.23 11.38
C THR A 24 17.45 -0.82 11.60
N ARG A 25 17.70 -1.71 12.57
CA ARG A 25 16.64 -2.44 13.28
C ARG A 25 16.65 -1.91 14.71
N SER A 26 15.50 -1.42 15.15
CA SER A 26 15.18 -0.92 16.49
C SER A 26 15.60 0.53 16.83
N LEU A 27 14.99 1.50 16.14
CA LEU A 27 14.61 2.78 16.77
C LEU A 27 13.07 2.91 16.86
N THR A 28 12.39 1.78 17.06
CA THR A 28 10.96 1.71 17.41
C THR A 28 10.75 1.59 18.93
N SER A 29 11.78 1.91 19.72
CA SER A 29 11.70 1.98 21.17
C SER A 29 11.61 3.44 21.61
N SER A 30 10.38 3.91 21.79
CA SER A 30 10.00 4.79 22.90
C SER A 30 10.73 6.13 23.02
N ILE A 31 10.54 7.04 22.06
CA ILE A 31 10.54 8.49 22.34
C ILE A 31 9.08 8.95 22.44
N SER A 32 8.34 8.30 23.34
CA SER A 32 7.16 8.92 23.96
C SER A 32 7.64 9.24 25.37
N GLY A 33 8.39 10.34 25.50
CA GLY A 33 8.54 10.96 26.79
C GLY A 33 7.15 11.48 27.13
N SER A 34 6.50 10.91 28.13
CA SER A 34 5.26 11.45 28.68
C SER A 34 5.61 12.82 29.27
N SER A 35 5.52 13.85 28.44
CA SER A 35 5.37 15.22 28.91
C SER A 35 4.19 15.17 29.86
N ASP A 36 4.41 15.49 31.12
CA ASP A 36 3.39 15.44 32.14
C ASP A 36 2.32 16.47 31.73
N GLU A 37 1.23 16.02 31.11
CA GLU A 37 0.14 16.88 30.61
C GLU A 37 -0.41 17.76 31.74
N ASN A 38 -0.25 17.29 32.98
CA ASN A 38 -0.59 18.00 34.20
C ASN A 38 0.35 19.19 34.50
N LEU A 39 1.63 19.09 34.11
CA LEU A 39 2.57 20.23 34.15
C LEU A 39 2.33 21.17 32.97
N LEU A 40 2.04 20.65 31.78
CA LEU A 40 1.72 21.48 30.62
C LEU A 40 0.43 22.29 30.85
N ALA A 41 -0.57 21.73 31.54
CA ALA A 41 -1.80 22.44 31.89
C ALA A 41 -1.57 23.65 32.82
N GLN A 42 -0.44 23.70 33.55
CA GLN A 42 -0.05 24.83 34.39
C GLN A 42 0.65 25.95 33.61
N VAL A 43 1.03 25.70 32.35
CA VAL A 43 1.64 26.71 31.47
C VAL A 43 0.55 27.67 30.96
N PRO A 44 0.77 29.00 30.99
CA PRO A 44 -0.14 29.98 30.41
C PRO A 44 -0.54 29.63 28.98
N ALA A 45 -1.78 29.95 28.59
CA ALA A 45 -2.33 29.55 27.29
C ALA A 45 -1.51 30.12 26.11
N GLU A 46 -0.96 31.31 26.28
CA GLU A 46 -0.12 32.03 25.33
C GLU A 46 1.20 31.30 25.06
N GLU A 47 1.75 30.64 26.09
CA GLU A 47 3.01 29.89 25.98
C GLU A 47 2.81 28.46 25.45
N ARG A 48 1.54 27.98 25.38
CA ARG A 48 1.17 26.67 24.81
C ARG A 48 0.94 26.70 23.29
N GLU A 49 0.98 27.87 22.65
CA GLU A 49 0.68 28.02 21.22
C GLU A 49 1.59 27.14 20.34
N GLU A 50 2.90 27.12 20.61
CA GLU A 50 3.87 26.32 19.86
C GLU A 50 3.65 24.80 20.05
N VAL A 51 3.17 24.39 21.23
CA VAL A 51 2.82 22.99 21.49
C VAL A 51 1.61 22.59 20.65
N LYS A 52 0.55 23.42 20.62
CA LYS A 52 -0.63 23.17 19.79
C LYS A 52 -0.30 23.12 18.30
N LYS A 53 0.59 24.00 17.82
CA LYS A 53 1.11 23.95 16.43
C LYS A 53 1.83 22.63 16.15
N ALA A 54 2.68 22.19 17.06
CA ALA A 54 3.42 20.94 16.92
C ALA A 54 2.51 19.70 16.95
N GLU A 55 1.53 19.67 17.86
CA GLU A 55 0.52 18.59 17.95
C GLU A 55 -0.34 18.52 16.68
N PHE A 56 -0.79 19.66 16.17
CA PHE A 56 -1.52 19.72 14.91
C PHE A 56 -0.65 19.26 13.72
N ALA A 57 0.61 19.69 13.65
CA ALA A 57 1.54 19.27 12.61
C ALA A 57 1.80 17.75 12.67
N LEU A 58 1.92 17.18 13.88
CA LEU A 58 2.01 15.74 14.08
C LEU A 58 0.76 15.03 13.56
N GLN A 59 -0.43 15.51 13.91
CA GLN A 59 -1.69 14.93 13.45
C GLN A 59 -1.79 14.92 11.91
N VAL A 60 -1.46 16.03 11.25
CA VAL A 60 -1.42 16.11 9.78
C VAL A 60 -0.40 15.12 9.21
N ALA A 61 0.78 15.01 9.82
CA ALA A 61 1.82 14.09 9.37
C ALA A 61 1.39 12.62 9.51
N GLU A 62 0.72 12.26 10.60
CA GLU A 62 0.17 10.90 10.80
C GLU A 62 -0.87 10.55 9.75
N GLU A 63 -1.78 11.48 9.41
CA GLU A 63 -2.78 11.25 8.37
C GLU A 63 -2.15 11.13 6.97
N LYS A 64 -1.08 11.88 6.69
CA LYS A 64 -0.27 11.74 5.46
C LYS A 64 0.48 10.41 5.39
N LEU A 65 0.98 9.92 6.52
CA LEU A 65 1.62 8.60 6.59
C LEU A 65 0.62 7.50 6.25
N LYS A 66 -0.59 7.53 6.84
CA LYS A 66 -1.67 6.58 6.51
C LYS A 66 -2.00 6.59 5.01
N LEU A 67 -2.08 7.78 4.39
CA LEU A 67 -2.31 7.90 2.95
C LEU A 67 -1.17 7.24 2.12
N ALA A 68 0.08 7.44 2.53
CA ALA A 68 1.23 6.84 1.85
C ALA A 68 1.24 5.30 1.97
N GLU A 69 0.85 4.76 3.13
CA GLU A 69 0.67 3.32 3.34
C GLU A 69 -0.41 2.74 2.43
N MET A 70 -1.58 3.40 2.34
CA MET A 70 -2.66 3.00 1.41
C MET A 70 -2.19 3.01 -0.05
N LYS A 71 -1.45 4.04 -0.48
CA LYS A 71 -0.89 4.10 -1.86
C LYS A 71 0.12 3.00 -2.13
N THR A 72 0.89 2.60 -1.12
CA THR A 72 1.82 1.46 -1.23
C THR A 72 1.05 0.14 -1.38
N GLU A 73 -0.02 -0.04 -0.61
CA GLU A 73 -0.90 -1.21 -0.74
C GLU A 73 -1.58 -1.25 -2.12
N LEU A 74 -2.06 -0.10 -2.62
CA LEU A 74 -2.65 0.02 -3.95
C LEU A 74 -1.68 -0.46 -5.04
N ALA A 75 -0.43 0.02 -5.01
CA ALA A 75 0.59 -0.39 -5.97
C ALA A 75 0.87 -1.92 -5.90
N SER A 76 0.87 -2.48 -4.70
CA SER A 76 1.02 -3.93 -4.49
C SER A 76 -0.14 -4.73 -5.08
N LEU A 77 -1.38 -4.27 -4.91
CA LEU A 77 -2.57 -4.90 -5.50
C LEU A 77 -2.58 -4.77 -7.03
N GLN A 78 -2.22 -3.61 -7.56
CA GLN A 78 -2.12 -3.39 -9.02
C GLN A 78 -1.09 -4.32 -9.66
N LYS A 79 0.06 -4.51 -9.00
CA LYS A 79 1.05 -5.50 -9.45
C LYS A 79 0.45 -6.90 -9.48
N LYS A 80 -0.19 -7.35 -8.40
CA LYS A 80 -0.84 -8.68 -8.35
C LYS A 80 -1.92 -8.84 -9.43
N TYR A 81 -2.67 -7.78 -9.71
CA TYR A 81 -3.67 -7.79 -10.77
C TYR A 81 -3.02 -8.04 -12.14
N ALA A 82 -1.94 -7.32 -12.46
CA ALA A 82 -1.19 -7.50 -13.69
C ALA A 82 -0.55 -8.90 -13.79
N ASP A 83 0.01 -9.42 -12.69
CA ASP A 83 0.54 -10.78 -12.62
C ASP A 83 -0.56 -11.81 -12.99
N TYR A 84 -1.79 -11.63 -12.50
CA TYR A 84 -2.90 -12.50 -12.89
C TYR A 84 -3.37 -12.33 -14.34
N GLU A 85 -3.23 -11.15 -14.93
CA GLU A 85 -3.52 -10.96 -16.36
C GLU A 85 -2.51 -11.72 -17.24
N GLU A 86 -1.22 -11.68 -16.87
CA GLU A 86 -0.18 -12.46 -17.52
C GLU A 86 -0.47 -13.97 -17.41
N ASP A 87 -0.80 -14.44 -16.20
CA ASP A 87 -1.16 -15.85 -15.96
C ASP A 87 -2.37 -16.29 -16.81
N VAL A 88 -3.39 -15.43 -16.96
CA VAL A 88 -4.56 -15.72 -17.82
C VAL A 88 -4.14 -15.82 -19.29
N ALA A 89 -3.26 -14.93 -19.76
CA ALA A 89 -2.75 -14.96 -21.13
C ALA A 89 -1.92 -16.24 -21.40
N ASP A 90 -1.11 -16.67 -20.45
CA ASP A 90 -0.36 -17.92 -20.53
C ASP A 90 -1.30 -19.15 -20.61
N GLU A 91 -2.38 -19.19 -19.83
CA GLU A 91 -3.38 -20.26 -19.95
C GLU A 91 -4.10 -20.25 -21.30
N TYR A 92 -4.35 -19.07 -21.91
CA TYR A 92 -4.86 -18.98 -23.28
C TYR A 92 -3.87 -19.56 -24.30
N GLN A 93 -2.58 -19.24 -24.16
CA GLN A 93 -1.54 -19.80 -25.03
C GLN A 93 -1.46 -21.33 -24.91
N LYS A 94 -1.43 -21.86 -23.68
CA LYS A 94 -1.43 -23.30 -23.42
C LYS A 94 -2.65 -23.98 -24.03
N LYS A 95 -3.84 -23.38 -23.89
CA LYS A 95 -5.07 -23.90 -24.50
C LYS A 95 -4.93 -23.99 -26.02
N ALA A 96 -4.49 -22.91 -26.67
CA ALA A 96 -4.31 -22.89 -28.12
C ALA A 96 -3.33 -23.96 -28.61
N ALA A 97 -2.22 -24.17 -27.89
CA ALA A 97 -1.26 -25.24 -28.21
C ALA A 97 -1.90 -26.63 -28.11
N VAL A 98 -2.62 -26.92 -27.02
CA VAL A 98 -3.33 -28.19 -26.85
C VAL A 98 -4.39 -28.39 -27.94
N SER A 99 -5.14 -27.35 -28.31
CA SER A 99 -6.15 -27.43 -29.37
C SER A 99 -5.54 -27.77 -30.73
N VAL A 100 -4.34 -27.26 -31.04
CA VAL A 100 -3.60 -27.62 -32.27
C VAL A 100 -3.23 -29.11 -32.26
N ASP A 101 -2.67 -29.60 -31.15
CA ASP A 101 -2.26 -31.01 -31.06
C ASP A 101 -3.46 -31.95 -31.08
N LEU A 102 -4.57 -31.57 -30.43
CA LEU A 102 -5.82 -32.30 -30.49
C LEU A 102 -6.35 -32.37 -31.93
N ALA A 103 -6.36 -31.25 -32.67
CA ALA A 103 -6.82 -31.23 -34.05
C ALA A 103 -5.97 -32.11 -34.98
N LYS A 104 -4.64 -32.14 -34.78
CA LYS A 104 -3.75 -33.03 -35.53
C LYS A 104 -4.09 -34.49 -35.25
N LEU A 105 -4.20 -34.87 -33.99
CA LEU A 105 -4.43 -36.26 -33.59
C LEU A 105 -5.82 -36.74 -34.02
N GLU A 106 -6.85 -35.90 -33.90
CA GLU A 106 -8.18 -36.22 -34.42
C GLU A 106 -8.18 -36.37 -35.95
N ALA A 107 -7.33 -35.63 -36.68
CA ALA A 107 -7.18 -35.82 -38.13
C ALA A 107 -6.47 -37.13 -38.49
N ILE A 108 -5.42 -37.51 -37.74
CA ILE A 108 -4.74 -38.80 -37.87
C ILE A 108 -5.71 -39.95 -37.63
N ASP A 109 -6.49 -39.87 -36.55
CA ASP A 109 -7.49 -40.88 -36.19
C ASP A 109 -8.59 -41.02 -37.26
N ARG A 110 -9.11 -39.91 -37.79
CA ARG A 110 -10.08 -39.92 -38.89
C ARG A 110 -9.53 -40.48 -40.19
N ALA A 111 -8.23 -40.32 -40.44
CA ALA A 111 -7.55 -40.90 -41.59
C ALA A 111 -7.26 -42.41 -41.42
N GLY A 112 -7.53 -42.98 -40.25
CA GLY A 112 -7.23 -44.38 -39.95
C GLY A 112 -5.72 -44.66 -39.88
N LEU A 113 -4.92 -43.64 -39.56
CA LEU A 113 -3.47 -43.76 -39.43
C LEU A 113 -3.07 -43.99 -37.97
N GLY A 114 -2.04 -44.81 -37.75
CA GLY A 114 -1.57 -45.17 -36.41
C GLY A 114 -2.43 -46.24 -35.72
N GLU A 115 -2.12 -46.53 -34.46
CA GLU A 115 -2.86 -47.49 -33.65
C GLU A 115 -4.13 -46.86 -33.09
N LYS A 116 -5.30 -47.42 -33.43
CA LYS A 116 -6.61 -46.84 -33.08
C LYS A 116 -6.77 -46.64 -31.57
N LYS A 117 -6.30 -47.59 -30.77
CA LYS A 117 -6.40 -47.54 -29.32
C LYS A 117 -5.55 -46.40 -28.74
N GLU A 118 -4.30 -46.28 -29.20
CA GLU A 118 -3.38 -45.22 -28.76
C GLU A 118 -3.93 -43.84 -29.12
N ASN A 119 -4.41 -43.65 -30.36
CA ASN A 119 -5.03 -42.40 -30.78
C ASN A 119 -6.21 -41.99 -29.88
N ILE A 120 -7.08 -42.94 -29.50
CA ILE A 120 -8.23 -42.66 -28.62
C ILE A 120 -7.75 -42.22 -27.23
N GLU A 121 -6.76 -42.92 -26.66
CA GLU A 121 -6.19 -42.61 -25.35
C GLU A 121 -5.54 -41.21 -25.35
N ASP A 122 -4.70 -40.93 -26.33
CA ASP A 122 -4.02 -39.63 -26.47
C ASP A 122 -5.02 -38.46 -26.70
N ILE A 123 -6.10 -38.68 -27.48
CA ILE A 123 -7.18 -37.69 -27.65
C ILE A 123 -7.87 -37.41 -26.31
N ALA A 124 -8.17 -38.46 -25.54
CA ALA A 124 -8.83 -38.32 -24.24
C ALA A 124 -7.95 -37.55 -23.25
N ASP A 125 -6.65 -37.84 -23.22
CA ASP A 125 -5.68 -37.17 -22.37
C ASP A 125 -5.52 -35.69 -22.73
N LEU A 126 -5.47 -35.36 -24.02
CA LEU A 126 -5.43 -33.96 -24.48
C LEU A 126 -6.71 -33.20 -24.11
N LYS A 127 -7.90 -33.82 -24.23
CA LYS A 127 -9.17 -33.21 -23.79
C LYS A 127 -9.20 -33.00 -22.28
N ALA A 128 -8.69 -33.94 -21.49
CA ALA A 128 -8.56 -33.78 -20.05
C ALA A 128 -7.60 -32.64 -19.68
N LYS A 129 -6.48 -32.51 -20.41
CA LYS A 129 -5.54 -31.40 -20.25
C LYS A 129 -6.17 -30.05 -20.59
N GLU A 130 -6.94 -29.97 -21.68
CA GLU A 130 -7.67 -28.75 -22.06
C GLU A 130 -8.65 -28.31 -20.97
N LEU A 131 -9.42 -29.25 -20.40
CA LEU A 131 -10.33 -28.96 -19.28
C LEU A 131 -9.59 -28.45 -18.04
N LYS A 132 -8.42 -29.02 -17.72
CA LYS A 132 -7.60 -28.56 -16.60
C LYS A 132 -7.10 -27.12 -16.79
N ILE A 133 -6.68 -26.78 -18.01
CA ILE A 133 -6.28 -25.41 -18.39
C ILE A 133 -7.46 -24.44 -18.22
N GLU A 134 -8.65 -24.83 -18.69
CA GLU A 134 -9.86 -24.02 -18.55
C GLU A 134 -10.21 -23.75 -17.08
N VAL A 135 -10.16 -24.78 -16.24
CA VAL A 135 -10.40 -24.65 -14.79
C VAL A 135 -9.37 -23.72 -14.14
N ASN A 136 -8.09 -23.86 -14.49
CA ASN A 136 -7.04 -22.97 -13.98
C ASN A 136 -7.30 -21.52 -14.39
N ARG A 137 -7.62 -21.27 -15.66
CA ARG A 137 -7.95 -19.93 -16.17
C ARG A 137 -9.10 -19.30 -15.40
N ILE A 138 -10.18 -20.06 -15.16
CA ILE A 138 -11.33 -19.58 -14.38
C ILE A 138 -10.90 -19.22 -12.95
N LYS A 139 -10.09 -20.06 -12.30
CA LYS A 139 -9.59 -19.81 -10.94
C LYS A 139 -8.71 -18.56 -10.86
N ILE A 140 -7.84 -18.34 -11.85
CA ILE A 140 -6.98 -17.15 -11.92
C ILE A 140 -7.86 -15.92 -12.19
N GLY A 141 -8.79 -16.01 -13.14
CA GLY A 141 -9.75 -14.94 -13.43
C GLY A 141 -10.54 -14.49 -12.20
N ALA A 142 -11.04 -15.42 -11.40
CA ALA A 142 -11.72 -15.09 -10.15
C ALA A 142 -10.81 -14.34 -9.16
N LYS A 143 -9.54 -14.73 -9.02
CA LYS A 143 -8.58 -14.02 -8.17
C LYS A 143 -8.28 -12.62 -8.67
N ARG A 144 -8.14 -12.44 -10.00
CA ARG A 144 -7.96 -11.15 -10.65
C ARG A 144 -9.15 -10.24 -10.34
N ASP A 145 -10.36 -10.74 -10.53
CA ASP A 145 -11.60 -9.97 -10.34
C ASP A 145 -11.76 -9.53 -8.87
N THR A 146 -11.55 -10.44 -7.91
CA THR A 146 -11.51 -10.09 -6.47
C THR A 146 -10.42 -9.08 -6.15
N THR A 147 -9.26 -9.13 -6.82
CA THR A 147 -8.19 -8.14 -6.63
C THR A 147 -8.61 -6.79 -7.20
N GLY A 148 -9.30 -6.77 -8.34
CA GLY A 148 -9.88 -5.57 -8.93
C GLY A 148 -10.90 -4.87 -8.01
N GLU A 149 -11.77 -5.63 -7.35
CA GLU A 149 -12.69 -5.09 -6.34
C GLU A 149 -11.95 -4.42 -5.18
N LYS A 150 -10.92 -5.08 -4.63
CA LYS A 150 -10.08 -4.51 -3.57
C LYS A 150 -9.38 -3.22 -4.00
N ILE A 151 -8.89 -3.16 -5.24
CA ILE A 151 -8.29 -1.94 -5.81
C ILE A 151 -9.33 -0.81 -5.85
N SER A 152 -10.53 -1.09 -6.35
CA SER A 152 -11.62 -0.12 -6.42
C SER A 152 -12.00 0.43 -5.04
N ASP A 153 -12.12 -0.44 -4.04
CA ASP A 153 -12.48 -0.02 -2.68
C ASP A 153 -11.35 0.76 -2.00
N LEU A 154 -10.09 0.39 -2.22
CA LEU A 154 -8.95 1.12 -1.68
C LEU A 154 -8.79 2.50 -2.33
N LEU A 155 -9.10 2.65 -3.61
CA LEU A 155 -9.11 3.95 -4.28
C LEU A 155 -10.12 4.92 -3.64
N LYS A 156 -11.30 4.44 -3.27
CA LYS A 156 -12.28 5.26 -2.54
C LYS A 156 -11.76 5.68 -1.16
N GLN A 157 -11.16 4.75 -0.42
CA GLN A 157 -10.55 5.05 0.88
C GLN A 157 -9.41 6.08 0.77
N ILE A 158 -8.60 6.00 -0.30
CA ILE A 158 -7.56 6.98 -0.60
C ILE A 158 -8.17 8.37 -0.84
N GLU A 159 -9.24 8.47 -1.61
CA GLU A 159 -9.93 9.75 -1.89
C GLU A 159 -10.54 10.35 -0.61
N GLU A 160 -11.17 9.52 0.22
CA GLU A 160 -11.70 9.93 1.53
C GLU A 160 -10.59 10.44 2.46
N GLN A 161 -9.45 9.75 2.49
CA GLN A 161 -8.29 10.12 3.29
C GLN A 161 -7.63 11.41 2.80
N GLU A 162 -7.53 11.61 1.47
CA GLU A 162 -7.06 12.87 0.88
C GLU A 162 -7.97 14.03 1.27
N THR A 163 -9.29 13.83 1.19
CA THR A 163 -10.30 14.82 1.61
C THR A 163 -10.17 15.14 3.10
N LYS A 164 -9.95 14.13 3.95
CA LYS A 164 -9.73 14.31 5.39
C LYS A 164 -8.52 15.18 5.68
N ILE A 165 -7.40 14.94 5.00
CA ILE A 165 -6.18 15.76 5.16
C ILE A 165 -6.44 17.20 4.73
N ILE A 166 -7.07 17.41 3.57
CA ILE A 166 -7.42 18.75 3.08
C ILE A 166 -8.28 19.50 4.11
N ASN A 167 -9.31 18.85 4.65
CA ASN A 167 -10.20 19.44 5.64
C ASN A 167 -9.48 19.74 6.96
N LEU A 168 -8.58 18.85 7.40
CA LEU A 168 -7.78 19.06 8.60
C LEU A 168 -6.85 20.26 8.43
N GLU A 169 -6.12 20.33 7.31
CA GLU A 169 -5.22 21.44 7.00
C GLU A 169 -5.98 22.77 6.85
N ALA A 170 -7.18 22.74 6.27
CA ALA A 170 -8.04 23.92 6.15
C ALA A 170 -8.60 24.41 7.51
N ALA A 171 -8.84 23.49 8.46
CA ALA A 171 -9.29 23.85 9.81
C ALA A 171 -8.20 24.57 10.61
N GLY A 172 -6.92 24.27 10.34
CA GLY A 172 -5.78 24.91 10.99
C GLY A 172 -5.59 24.53 12.46
N VAL A 173 -4.65 25.19 13.13
CA VAL A 173 -4.36 24.96 14.55
C VAL A 173 -5.53 25.50 15.39
N PRO A 174 -6.08 24.72 16.33
CA PRO A 174 -7.18 25.19 17.19
C PRO A 174 -6.79 26.45 17.96
N GLU A 175 -7.66 27.47 17.95
CA GLU A 175 -7.42 28.72 18.69
C GLU A 175 -7.23 28.45 20.20
N PRO A 176 -6.40 29.25 20.89
CA PRO A 176 -6.30 29.17 22.34
C PRO A 176 -7.64 29.51 22.98
N GLU A 177 -8.12 28.64 23.88
CA GLU A 177 -9.25 28.97 24.76
C GLU A 177 -8.90 30.26 25.49
N LYS A 178 -9.66 31.33 25.24
CA LYS A 178 -9.50 32.57 25.97
C LYS A 178 -9.84 32.29 27.43
N ALA A 179 -8.87 32.52 28.32
CA ALA A 179 -9.14 32.52 29.74
C ALA A 179 -10.27 33.53 30.01
N ASP A 180 -11.40 33.06 30.56
CA ASP A 180 -12.41 33.95 31.12
C ASP A 180 -11.70 34.86 32.11
N GLU A 181 -11.68 36.17 31.83
CA GLU A 181 -11.21 37.19 32.76
C GLU A 181 -12.01 37.04 34.06
N MET A 182 -11.39 36.38 35.05
CA MET A 182 -11.89 36.31 36.41
C MET A 182 -11.93 37.74 36.95
N LYS A 183 -13.07 38.41 36.83
CA LYS A 183 -13.36 39.64 37.55
C LYS A 183 -13.24 39.35 39.03
N THR A 184 -12.10 39.70 39.61
CA THR A 184 -11.94 39.80 41.05
C THR A 184 -12.80 40.98 41.51
N ASP A 185 -14.01 40.69 41.97
CA ASP A 185 -14.78 41.63 42.78
C ASP A 185 -14.00 41.91 44.07
N GLU A 186 -13.31 43.04 44.08
CA GLU A 186 -12.66 43.62 45.25
C GLU A 186 -13.73 43.95 46.29
N LYS A 187 -13.76 43.15 47.36
CA LYS A 187 -14.50 43.46 48.59
C LYS A 187 -13.84 44.66 49.28
N PRO A 188 -14.52 45.79 49.52
CA PRO A 188 -13.98 46.83 50.40
C PRO A 188 -14.14 46.42 51.88
N PRO A 189 -13.22 46.84 52.76
CA PRO A 189 -13.26 46.49 54.18
C PRO A 189 -14.37 47.26 54.91
N GLU A 190 -14.94 46.59 55.91
CA GLU A 190 -15.71 47.23 56.97
C GLU A 190 -14.78 48.14 57.78
N ASP A 191 -15.21 49.38 58.05
CA ASP A 191 -14.69 50.16 59.17
C ASP A 191 -15.83 50.86 59.91
N HIS A 192 -15.91 50.55 61.20
CA HIS A 192 -16.73 51.18 62.21
C HIS A 192 -16.14 52.55 62.60
N ALA A 193 -16.97 53.59 62.73
CA ALA A 193 -16.73 54.65 63.71
C ALA A 193 -17.98 55.54 63.94
N GLY A 194 -18.44 55.60 65.20
CA GLY A 194 -19.03 56.78 65.85
C GLY A 194 -20.55 56.90 65.83
#